data_AF-A0A960EFW8-F1
#
_entry.id   AF-A0A960EFW8-F1
#
_cell.length_a   1.000
_cell.length_b   1.000
_cell.length_c   1.000
_cell.angle_alpha   90.00
_cell.angle_beta   90.00
_cell.angle_gamma   90.00
#
_symmetry.space_group_name_H-M   'P 1'
#
loop_
_entity.id
_entity.type
_entity.pdbx_description
1 polymer ?
#
loop_
_entity_poly.entity_id
_entity_poly.type
_entity_poly.pdbx_seq_one_letter_code
_entity_poly.pdbx_strand_id
1 'polypeptide(L)' 'RRGEIDGVEQLTRYLDFLNRDPMLRPVRGMFVAQQIKPQARVLASDRDIAWVEVDYDELRGIESNELRLF' A
#
# COMPACT_ATOMS: atom_id res chain seq x y z
N ARG A 1 7.09 -8.95 0.39
CA ARG A 1 6.80 -8.99 -1.06
C ARG A 1 7.08 -7.61 -1.66
N ARG A 2 7.57 -7.54 -2.91
CA ARG A 2 7.86 -6.28 -3.61
C ARG A 2 6.62 -5.79 -4.38
N GLY A 3 6.19 -4.55 -4.14
CA GLY A 3 5.09 -3.89 -4.81
C GLY A 3 5.50 -3.31 -6.15
N GLU A 4 4.69 -3.58 -7.17
CA GLU A 4 4.89 -3.16 -8.56
C GLU A 4 3.69 -2.35 -9.08
N ILE A 5 3.81 -1.79 -10.28
CA ILE A 5 2.75 -0.99 -10.93
C ILE A 5 1.43 -1.77 -11.01
N ASP A 6 1.48 -3.05 -11.38
CA ASP A 6 0.29 -3.90 -11.50
C ASP A 6 -0.53 -3.97 -10.22
N GLY A 7 0.13 -3.92 -9.05
CA GLY A 7 -0.54 -3.91 -7.76
C GLY A 7 -1.29 -2.59 -7.50
N VAL A 8 -0.74 -1.47 -7.97
CA VAL A 8 -1.40 -0.16 -7.89
C VAL A 8 -2.60 -0.12 -8.84
N GLU A 9 -2.43 -0.57 -10.09
CA GLU A 9 -3.52 -0.64 -11.07
C GLU A 9 -4.66 -1.56 -10.62
N GLN A 10 -4.33 -2.68 -9.98
CA GLN A 10 -5.34 -3.53 -9.37
C GLN A 10 -6.11 -2.79 -8.26
N LEU A 11 -5.41 -2.09 -7.35
CA LEU A 11 -6.04 -1.34 -6.28
C LEU A 11 -6.92 -0.21 -6.81
N THR A 12 -6.45 0.56 -7.80
CA THR A 12 -7.24 1.61 -8.46
C THR A 12 -8.56 1.06 -9.00
N ARG A 13 -8.53 -0.07 -9.72
CA ARG A 13 -9.76 -0.70 -10.24
C ARG A 13 -10.74 -1.11 -9.15
N TYR A 14 -10.25 -1.60 -8.01
CA TYR A 14 -11.12 -1.93 -6.88
C TYR A 14 -11.73 -0.68 -6.25
N LEU A 15 -10.94 0.38 -6.03
CA LEU A 15 -11.46 1.63 -5.48
C LEU A 15 -12.50 2.25 -6.41
N ASP A 16 -12.26 2.27 -7.71
CA ASP A 16 -13.21 2.76 -8.71
C ASP A 16 -14.51 1.96 -8.70
N PHE A 17 -14.43 0.64 -8.54
CA PHE A 17 -15.61 -0.20 -8.47
C PHE A 17 -16.40 0.02 -7.17
N LEU A 18 -15.73 -0.03 -6.03
CA LEU A 18 -16.37 0.11 -4.71
C LEU A 18 -16.98 1.49 -4.49
N ASN A 19 -16.35 2.55 -5.01
CA ASN A 19 -16.87 3.91 -4.88
C ASN A 19 -18.11 4.19 -5.75
N ARG A 20 -18.48 3.29 -6.68
CA ARG A 20 -19.75 3.39 -7.41
C ARG A 20 -20.95 3.10 -6.52
N ASP A 21 -20.77 2.34 -5.45
CA ASP A 21 -21.83 2.01 -4.51
C ASP A 21 -22.03 3.16 -3.49
N PRO A 22 -23.22 3.81 -3.47
CA PRO A 22 -23.51 4.88 -2.51
C PRO A 22 -23.48 4.44 -1.04
N MET A 23 -23.66 3.15 -0.77
CA MET A 23 -23.63 2.59 0.59
C MET A 23 -22.20 2.38 1.09
N LEU A 24 -21.22 2.23 0.19
CA LEU A 24 -19.82 1.99 0.55
C LEU A 24 -18.97 3.26 0.51
N ARG A 25 -19.28 4.20 -0.37
CA ARG A 25 -18.47 5.42 -0.54
C ARG A 25 -18.55 6.34 0.69
N PRO A 26 -17.45 7.01 1.07
CA PRO A 26 -16.15 7.04 0.38
C PRO A 26 -15.22 5.89 0.79
N VAL A 27 -14.68 5.17 -0.19
CA VAL A 27 -13.65 4.13 0.00
C VAL A 27 -12.30 4.69 -0.42
N ARG A 28 -11.32 4.64 0.49
CA ARG A 28 -9.93 5.00 0.24
C ARG A 28 -9.05 3.76 0.32
N GLY A 29 -8.01 3.70 -0.51
CA GLY A 29 -7.05 2.60 -0.51
C GLY A 29 -5.69 3.02 0.04
N MET A 30 -4.94 2.03 0.51
CA MET A 30 -3.54 2.17 0.86
C MET A 30 -2.75 1.02 0.22
N PHE A 31 -1.69 1.34 -0.51
CA PHE A 31 -0.80 0.37 -1.12
C PHE A 31 0.30 -0.03 -0.14
N VAL A 32 0.24 -1.27 0.36
CA VAL A 32 1.13 -1.81 1.40
C VAL A 32 1.99 -2.95 0.84
N ALA A 33 3.30 -2.85 0.97
CA ALA A 33 4.24 -3.91 0.62
C ALA A 33 5.50 -3.84 1.51
N GLN A 34 6.39 -4.84 1.47
CA GLN A 34 7.67 -4.74 2.19
C GLN A 34 8.66 -3.79 1.52
N GLN A 35 8.59 -3.76 0.19
CA GLN A 35 9.35 -2.83 -0.65
C GLN A 35 8.46 -2.43 -1.80
N ILE A 36 8.51 -1.18 -2.25
CA ILE A 36 7.70 -0.64 -3.33
C ILE A 36 8.65 0.00 -4.34
N LYS A 37 8.57 -0.43 -5.61
CA LYS A 37 9.38 0.14 -6.69
C LYS A 37 9.09 1.65 -6.85
N PRO A 38 10.08 2.52 -7.14
CA PRO A 38 9.86 3.96 -7.27
C PRO A 38 8.72 4.35 -8.21
N GLN A 39 8.61 3.69 -9.37
CA GLN A 39 7.54 3.94 -10.33
C GLN A 39 6.14 3.59 -9.79
N ALA A 40 6.04 2.60 -8.90
CA ALA A 40 4.77 2.26 -8.26
C ALA A 40 4.39 3.29 -7.19
N ARG A 41 5.37 3.88 -6.46
CA ARG A 41 5.11 5.00 -5.53
C ARG A 41 4.59 6.24 -6.26
N VAL A 42 5.21 6.56 -7.40
CA VAL A 42 4.79 7.67 -8.26
C VAL A 42 3.36 7.47 -8.74
N LEU A 43 3.05 6.29 -9.30
CA LEU A 43 1.70 6.00 -9.77
C LEU A 43 0.66 5.99 -8.65
N ALA A 44 0.98 5.41 -7.48
CA ALA A 44 0.06 5.43 -6.34
C ALA A 44 -0.26 6.86 -5.90
N SER A 45 0.78 7.71 -5.81
CA SER A 45 0.61 9.12 -5.43
C SER A 45 -0.19 9.91 -6.47
N ASP A 46 0.03 9.67 -7.77
CA ASP A 46 -0.73 10.28 -8.88
C ASP A 46 -2.21 9.92 -8.86
N ARG A 47 -2.57 8.75 -8.29
CA ARG A 47 -3.95 8.28 -8.13
C ARG A 47 -4.55 8.58 -6.76
N ASP A 48 -3.93 9.45 -5.97
CA ASP A 48 -4.34 9.76 -4.59
C ASP A 48 -4.43 8.53 -3.66
N ILE A 49 -3.61 7.51 -3.94
CA ILE A 49 -3.49 6.30 -3.12
C ILE A 49 -2.26 6.44 -2.23
N ALA A 50 -2.48 6.45 -0.90
CA ALA A 50 -1.39 6.42 0.07
C ALA A 50 -0.59 5.12 -0.07
N TRP A 51 0.71 5.15 0.23
CA TRP A 51 1.55 3.96 0.21
C TRP A 51 2.44 3.89 1.45
N VAL A 52 2.76 2.68 1.87
CA VAL A 52 3.68 2.44 3.00
C VAL A 52 4.46 1.15 2.81
N GLU A 53 5.73 1.19 3.17
CA GLU A 53 6.55 0.00 3.31
C GLU A 53 6.46 -0.52 4.75
N VAL A 54 6.25 -1.83 4.90
CA VAL A 54 6.10 -2.47 6.21
C VAL A 54 7.11 -3.59 6.39
N ASP A 55 7.64 -3.72 7.59
CA ASP A 55 8.40 -4.90 7.99
C ASP A 55 7.43 -5.99 8.48
N TYR A 56 7.49 -7.17 7.87
CA TYR A 56 6.61 -8.28 8.27
C TYR A 56 7.07 -8.96 9.56
N ASP A 57 8.36 -8.94 9.87
CA ASP A 57 8.86 -9.53 11.10
C ASP A 57 8.40 -8.67 12.28
N GLU A 58 8.51 -7.34 12.16
CA GLU A 58 7.95 -6.38 13.13
C GLU A 58 6.42 -6.54 13.28
N LEU A 59 5.67 -6.64 12.18
CA LEU A 59 4.21 -6.84 12.23
C LEU A 59 3.78 -8.19 12.83
N ARG A 60 4.66 -9.20 12.79
CA ARG A 60 4.42 -10.51 13.43
C ARG A 60 4.84 -10.53 14.90
N GLY A 61 5.36 -9.42 15.43
CA GLY A 61 5.87 -9.34 16.79
C GLY A 61 7.19 -10.08 16.99
N ILE A 62 7.94 -10.33 15.91
CA ILE A 62 9.30 -10.84 15.99
C ILE A 62 10.18 -9.62 16.26
N GLU A 63 10.87 -9.59 17.41
CA GLU A 63 11.80 -8.51 17.72
C GLU A 63 12.89 -8.44 16.65
N SER A 64 13.11 -7.23 16.14
CA SER A 64 14.18 -6.97 15.19
C SER A 64 15.53 -7.11 15.90
N ASN A 65 16.43 -7.92 15.33
CA ASN A 65 17.82 -8.01 15.78
C ASN A 65 18.66 -6.77 15.39
N GLU A 66 18.06 -5.80 14.68
CA GLU A 66 18.73 -4.55 14.34
C GLU A 66 18.72 -3.60 15.54
N LEU A 67 19.90 -3.10 15.90
CA LEU A 67 20.04 -2.04 16.89
C LEU A 67 19.46 -0.75 16.30
N ARG A 68 18.27 -0.35 16.75
CA ARG A 68 17.71 0.98 16.45
C ARG A 68 18.17 1.96 17.52
N LEU A 69 18.63 3.15 17.12
CA LEU A 69 18.85 4.24 18.07
C LEU A 69 17.49 4.59 18.67
N PHE A 70 17.45 4.69 20.00
CA PHE A 70 16.27 4.91 20.85
C PHE A 70 15.22 5.84 20.24
#